data_AF-A0A4C1UXI4-F1
#
_entry.id   AF-A0A4C1UXI4-F1
#
_cell.length_a   1.000
_cell.length_b   1.000
_cell.length_c   1.000
_cell.angle_alpha   90.00
_cell.angle_beta   90.00
_cell.angle_gamma   90.00
#
_symmetry.space_group_name_H-M   'P 1'
#
loop_
_entity.id
_entity.type
_entity.pdbx_description
1 polymer ?
#
loop_
_entity_poly.entity_id
_entity_poly.type
_entity_poly.pdbx_seq_one_letter_code
_entity_poly.pdbx_strand_id
1 'polypeptide(L)'
;MKARVQAFRNESWSDLMEEIRPSHQVFWKITKALKTEGYTPIPPLKRPNGSIALDDAEVAECLADSIETQCSHVSPPHDIAHINSIEEEVKGFESSEVNPDKSAAIQFKYSKNKSKLVVDWNTPNLKMLNARIPWQRSYKYLGVTLDKNLHFREHIARVRKNALFYTARLGAILGRKSKLSRRNKRTLYKMCIRTVMMYACPVFAHAAPKALYRLQVIQNKFCRAATDAHWCVRNSILHRDLELPILPKYMKDASKRFFDIAGSHPNALLRAAVDYQPPPPTHFIRRPRNLLIDPPDDA
;
A
#
# COMPACT_ATOMS: atom_id res chain seq x y z
N MET A 1 -33.88 13.63 -19.11
CA MET A 1 -33.53 12.20 -18.91
C MET A 1 -32.17 12.01 -18.24
N LYS A 2 -31.05 12.53 -18.78
CA LYS A 2 -29.69 12.44 -18.17
C LYS A 2 -29.62 12.87 -16.69
N ALA A 3 -30.26 13.98 -16.32
CA ALA A 3 -30.26 14.46 -14.92
C ALA A 3 -31.01 13.52 -13.95
N ARG A 4 -32.09 12.87 -14.40
CA ARG A 4 -32.86 11.90 -13.61
C ARG A 4 -32.12 10.57 -13.47
N VAL A 5 -31.45 10.10 -14.52
CA VAL A 5 -30.58 8.90 -14.48
C VAL A 5 -29.36 9.13 -13.60
N GLN A 6 -28.78 10.35 -13.61
CA GLN A 6 -27.70 10.73 -12.73
C GLN A 6 -28.15 10.78 -11.26
N ALA A 7 -29.35 11.33 -11.00
CA ALA A 7 -29.93 11.38 -9.66
C ALA A 7 -30.22 9.99 -9.11
N PHE A 8 -30.87 9.12 -9.90
CA PHE A 8 -31.18 7.74 -9.53
C PHE A 8 -29.92 6.90 -9.27
N ARG A 9 -28.88 7.06 -10.10
CA ARG A 9 -27.57 6.45 -9.82
C ARG A 9 -26.99 6.98 -8.51
N ASN A 10 -27.05 8.28 -8.27
CA ASN A 10 -26.50 8.87 -7.04
C ASN A 10 -27.25 8.43 -5.77
N GLU A 11 -28.57 8.25 -5.82
CA GLU A 11 -29.40 7.72 -4.72
C GLU A 11 -29.04 6.27 -4.44
N SER A 12 -29.06 5.41 -5.47
CA SER A 12 -28.68 3.99 -5.34
C SER A 12 -27.24 3.79 -4.82
N TRP A 13 -26.30 4.69 -5.17
CA TRP A 13 -24.94 4.70 -4.62
C TRP A 13 -24.85 5.29 -3.20
N SER A 14 -25.76 6.20 -2.82
CA SER A 14 -25.85 6.73 -1.46
C SER A 14 -26.33 5.65 -0.50
N ASP A 15 -27.38 4.92 -0.90
CA ASP A 15 -27.96 3.81 -0.14
C ASP A 15 -26.93 2.68 0.04
N LEU A 16 -26.26 2.29 -1.05
CA LEU A 16 -25.17 1.31 -1.01
C LEU A 16 -24.02 1.75 -0.06
N MET A 17 -23.70 3.04 -0.01
CA MET A 17 -22.63 3.55 0.85
C MET A 17 -23.06 3.76 2.31
N GLU A 18 -24.36 3.91 2.59
CA GLU A 18 -24.91 3.91 3.95
C GLU A 18 -24.94 2.50 4.56
N GLU A 19 -25.16 1.47 3.72
CA GLU A 19 -25.18 0.07 4.15
C GLU A 19 -23.80 -0.58 4.26
N ILE A 20 -22.81 -0.13 3.47
CA ILE A 20 -21.49 -0.76 3.49
C ILE A 20 -20.69 -0.37 4.74
N ARG A 21 -20.49 -1.38 5.60
CA ARG A 21 -19.53 -1.34 6.72
C ARG A 21 -18.16 -1.87 6.28
N PRO A 22 -17.05 -1.45 6.92
CA PRO A 22 -15.70 -1.94 6.61
C PRO A 22 -15.53 -3.47 6.73
N SER A 23 -16.46 -4.17 7.40
CA SER A 23 -16.52 -5.62 7.55
C SER A 23 -17.11 -6.36 6.34
N HIS A 24 -17.80 -5.67 5.42
CA HIS A 24 -18.47 -6.32 4.29
C HIS A 24 -17.47 -6.65 3.17
N GLN A 25 -17.49 -7.87 2.62
CA GLN A 25 -16.61 -8.25 1.51
C GLN A 25 -16.77 -7.36 0.26
N VAL A 26 -17.97 -6.81 0.05
CA VAL A 26 -18.30 -5.85 -1.03
C VAL A 26 -17.44 -4.57 -0.93
N PHE A 27 -17.06 -4.16 0.28
CA PHE A 27 -16.20 -2.99 0.54
C PHE A 27 -14.82 -3.14 -0.11
N TRP A 28 -14.22 -4.33 -0.02
CA TRP A 28 -12.91 -4.60 -0.61
C TRP A 28 -12.99 -4.72 -2.13
N LYS A 29 -14.07 -5.30 -2.68
CA LYS A 29 -14.33 -5.34 -4.12
C LYS A 29 -14.42 -3.93 -4.71
N ILE A 30 -15.19 -3.03 -4.08
CA ILE A 30 -15.32 -1.62 -4.50
C ILE A 30 -13.97 -0.88 -4.37
N THR A 31 -13.27 -1.06 -3.26
CA THR A 31 -11.95 -0.43 -3.06
C THR A 31 -10.95 -0.89 -4.12
N LYS A 32 -10.96 -2.18 -4.47
CA LYS A 32 -10.11 -2.74 -5.51
C LYS A 32 -10.46 -2.15 -6.87
N ALA A 33 -11.74 -2.13 -7.25
CA ALA A 33 -12.23 -1.54 -8.51
C ALA A 33 -11.88 -0.04 -8.67
N LEU A 34 -11.92 0.73 -7.58
CA LEU A 34 -11.52 2.13 -7.57
C LEU A 34 -9.99 2.31 -7.68
N LYS A 35 -9.22 1.29 -7.29
CA LYS A 35 -7.75 1.31 -7.26
C LYS A 35 -7.08 0.70 -8.50
N THR A 36 -7.69 -0.29 -9.16
CA THR A 36 -7.09 -0.92 -10.34
C THR A 36 -7.11 0.03 -11.54
N GLU A 37 -5.93 0.21 -12.14
CA GLU A 37 -5.76 0.74 -13.48
C GLU A 37 -6.38 -0.24 -14.49
N GLY A 38 -6.99 0.28 -15.56
CA GLY A 38 -7.38 -0.46 -16.77
C GLY A 38 -7.63 -1.97 -16.64
N TYR A 39 -8.65 -2.39 -15.89
CA TYR A 39 -9.16 -3.76 -16.03
C TYR A 39 -9.67 -3.89 -17.46
N THR A 40 -8.86 -4.48 -18.34
CA THR A 40 -9.42 -5.18 -19.50
C THR A 40 -10.28 -6.27 -18.88
N PRO A 41 -11.61 -6.26 -19.12
CA PRO A 41 -12.42 -7.40 -18.76
C PRO A 41 -11.70 -8.63 -19.30
N ILE A 42 -11.45 -9.63 -18.45
CA ILE A 42 -11.10 -10.94 -18.97
C ILE A 42 -12.25 -11.25 -19.92
N PRO A 43 -11.99 -11.42 -21.23
CA PRO A 43 -13.07 -11.63 -22.18
C PRO A 43 -13.90 -12.81 -21.67
N PRO A 44 -15.24 -12.74 -21.77
CA PRO A 44 -16.11 -13.78 -21.22
C PRO A 44 -15.64 -15.14 -21.71
N LEU A 45 -15.52 -16.10 -20.78
CA LEU A 45 -15.12 -17.46 -21.15
C LEU A 45 -16.18 -18.00 -22.11
N LYS A 46 -15.71 -18.37 -23.30
CA LYS A 46 -16.55 -18.96 -24.33
C LYS A 46 -16.40 -20.46 -24.26
N ARG A 47 -17.54 -21.14 -24.26
CA ARG A 47 -17.58 -22.59 -24.49
C ARG A 47 -17.02 -22.88 -25.90
N PRO A 48 -16.59 -24.13 -26.18
CA PRO A 48 -16.09 -24.51 -27.50
C PRO A 48 -17.09 -24.26 -28.65
N ASN A 49 -18.39 -24.24 -28.35
CA ASN A 49 -19.47 -23.90 -29.27
C ASN A 49 -19.67 -22.39 -29.51
N GLY A 50 -18.85 -21.53 -28.89
CA GLY A 50 -18.87 -20.08 -29.04
C GLY A 50 -19.85 -19.32 -28.13
N SER A 51 -20.66 -20.01 -27.32
CA SER A 51 -21.55 -19.36 -26.35
C SER A 51 -20.79 -18.84 -25.13
N ILE A 52 -21.30 -17.78 -24.50
CA ILE A 52 -20.69 -17.14 -23.32
C ILE A 52 -21.25 -17.80 -22.06
N ALA A 53 -20.39 -18.19 -21.12
CA ALA A 53 -20.81 -18.64 -19.79
C ALA A 53 -21.33 -17.45 -18.97
N LEU A 54 -22.53 -17.57 -18.38
CA LEU A 54 -23.25 -16.46 -17.74
C LEU A 54 -23.34 -16.58 -16.21
N ASP A 55 -23.22 -17.79 -15.65
CA ASP A 55 -23.21 -18.01 -14.19
C ASP A 55 -21.92 -18.69 -13.67
N ASP A 56 -21.71 -18.63 -12.36
CA ASP A 56 -20.47 -19.11 -11.73
C ASP A 56 -20.25 -20.63 -11.88
N ALA A 57 -21.32 -21.41 -12.05
CA ALA A 57 -21.23 -22.85 -12.29
C ALA A 57 -20.79 -23.14 -13.73
N GLU A 58 -21.40 -22.44 -14.71
CA GLU A 58 -21.00 -22.53 -16.11
C GLU A 58 -19.57 -22.05 -16.35
N VAL A 59 -19.12 -21.02 -15.62
CA VAL A 59 -17.76 -20.50 -15.66
C VAL A 59 -16.76 -21.55 -15.13
N ALA A 60 -17.11 -22.26 -14.05
CA ALA A 60 -16.30 -23.31 -13.49
C ALA A 60 -16.20 -24.53 -14.44
N GLU A 61 -17.32 -24.95 -15.04
CA GLU A 61 -17.35 -26.00 -16.07
C GLU A 61 -16.50 -25.63 -17.28
N CYS A 62 -16.68 -24.42 -17.83
CA CYS A 62 -15.95 -23.97 -19.01
C CYS A 62 -14.44 -23.86 -18.76
N LEU A 63 -14.04 -23.56 -17.51
CA LEU A 63 -12.64 -23.56 -17.09
C LEU A 63 -12.10 -24.98 -16.93
N ALA A 64 -12.89 -25.88 -16.33
CA ALA A 64 -12.54 -27.29 -16.16
C ALA A 64 -12.36 -27.99 -17.52
N ASP A 65 -13.30 -27.82 -18.45
CA ASP A 65 -13.21 -28.35 -19.82
C ASP A 65 -11.95 -27.83 -20.52
N SER A 66 -11.66 -26.53 -20.39
CA SER A 66 -10.46 -25.93 -21.01
C SER A 66 -9.16 -26.50 -20.44
N ILE A 67 -9.11 -26.76 -19.13
CA ILE A 67 -7.97 -27.39 -18.46
C ILE A 67 -7.87 -28.87 -18.82
N GLU A 68 -8.97 -29.61 -18.85
CA GLU A 68 -9.01 -31.03 -19.24
C GLU A 68 -8.59 -31.22 -20.71
N THR A 69 -9.03 -30.33 -21.60
CA THR A 69 -8.61 -30.33 -23.02
C THR A 69 -7.12 -30.01 -23.15
N GLN A 70 -6.58 -29.14 -22.29
CA GLN A 70 -5.16 -28.76 -22.28
C GLN A 70 -4.26 -29.79 -21.55
N CYS A 71 -4.83 -30.59 -20.66
CA CYS A 71 -4.08 -31.47 -19.75
C CYS A 71 -4.43 -32.95 -19.88
N SER A 72 -5.19 -33.37 -20.89
CA SER A 72 -5.42 -34.79 -21.13
C SER A 72 -4.21 -35.47 -21.76
N HIS A 73 -3.44 -36.18 -20.94
CA HIS A 73 -2.80 -37.42 -21.35
C HIS A 73 -3.32 -38.57 -20.48
N VAL A 74 -3.83 -39.59 -21.16
CA VAL A 74 -4.12 -40.93 -20.64
C VAL A 74 -2.92 -41.43 -19.82
N SER A 75 -3.13 -41.84 -18.56
CA SER A 75 -2.62 -43.13 -18.04
C SER A 75 -3.02 -43.44 -16.58
N PRO A 76 -3.01 -44.74 -16.19
CA PRO A 76 -3.71 -45.33 -15.05
C PRO A 76 -2.79 -45.51 -13.80
N PRO A 77 -3.09 -46.41 -12.84
CA PRO A 77 -3.09 -46.11 -11.40
C PRO A 77 -1.67 -45.89 -10.80
N HIS A 78 -1.57 -44.80 -10.03
CA HIS A 78 -0.55 -44.39 -9.04
C HIS A 78 0.91 -44.86 -9.26
N ASP A 79 1.73 -43.94 -9.80
CA ASP A 79 3.19 -44.08 -9.86
C ASP A 79 3.86 -43.47 -8.62
N ILE A 80 4.59 -44.30 -7.88
CA ILE A 80 5.36 -43.94 -6.67
C ILE A 80 6.44 -42.88 -7.01
N ALA A 81 6.88 -42.79 -8.26
CA ALA A 81 7.79 -41.74 -8.72
C ALA A 81 7.18 -40.32 -8.63
N HIS A 82 5.87 -40.18 -8.79
CA HIS A 82 5.18 -38.88 -8.67
C HIS A 82 5.09 -38.41 -7.22
N ILE A 83 4.88 -39.34 -6.27
CA ILE A 83 4.89 -39.05 -4.84
C ILE A 83 6.30 -38.59 -4.40
N ASN A 84 7.35 -39.24 -4.90
CA ASN A 84 8.74 -38.82 -4.64
C ASN A 84 9.07 -37.45 -5.28
N SER A 85 8.47 -37.12 -6.42
CA SER A 85 8.62 -35.79 -7.05
C SER A 85 7.94 -34.68 -6.25
N ILE A 86 6.80 -34.97 -5.61
CA ILE A 86 6.11 -34.03 -4.72
C ILE A 86 6.89 -33.86 -3.41
N GLU A 87 7.48 -34.94 -2.86
CA GLU A 87 8.36 -34.84 -1.69
C GLU A 87 9.67 -34.07 -1.99
N GLU A 88 10.23 -34.19 -3.21
CA GLU A 88 11.31 -33.31 -3.71
C GLU A 88 10.85 -31.85 -3.84
N GLU A 89 9.63 -31.59 -4.30
CA GLU A 89 9.04 -30.24 -4.41
C GLU A 89 8.76 -29.60 -3.04
N VAL A 90 8.39 -30.41 -2.04
CA VAL A 90 8.20 -30.00 -0.64
C VAL A 90 9.53 -29.75 0.07
N LYS A 91 10.60 -30.51 -0.26
CA LYS A 91 11.99 -30.13 0.09
C LYS A 91 12.45 -28.86 -0.63
N GLY A 92 11.91 -28.56 -1.81
CA GLY A 92 12.06 -27.28 -2.51
C GLY A 92 11.51 -26.07 -1.73
N PHE A 93 10.57 -26.28 -0.79
CA PHE A 93 10.09 -25.22 0.09
C PHE A 93 11.01 -24.96 1.30
N GLU A 94 11.85 -25.93 1.70
CA GLU A 94 12.93 -25.73 2.70
C GLU A 94 14.12 -24.92 2.13
N SER A 95 14.14 -24.68 0.83
CA SER A 95 15.11 -23.85 0.12
C SER A 95 14.42 -22.61 -0.46
N SER A 96 14.20 -21.59 0.37
CA SER A 96 13.85 -20.26 -0.17
C SER A 96 15.03 -19.72 -0.99
N GLU A 97 15.12 -20.10 -2.26
CA GLU A 97 16.13 -19.62 -3.19
C GLU A 97 16.00 -18.09 -3.32
N VAL A 98 16.93 -17.39 -2.69
CA VAL A 98 16.98 -15.93 -2.78
C VAL A 98 17.42 -15.57 -4.19
N ASN A 99 16.52 -14.98 -4.98
CA ASN A 99 16.80 -14.60 -6.36
C ASN A 99 17.84 -13.45 -6.41
N PRO A 100 19.05 -13.67 -6.95
CA PRO A 100 20.10 -12.65 -6.99
C PRO A 100 19.79 -11.48 -7.92
N ASP A 101 19.02 -11.69 -8.99
CA ASP A 101 18.63 -10.63 -9.94
C ASP A 101 17.62 -9.64 -9.32
N LYS A 102 16.83 -10.10 -8.34
CA LYS A 102 15.93 -9.27 -7.53
C LYS A 102 16.57 -8.79 -6.23
N SER A 103 17.88 -8.93 -6.08
CA SER A 103 18.62 -8.53 -4.89
C SER A 103 19.47 -7.29 -5.14
N ALA A 104 19.55 -6.42 -4.14
CA ALA A 104 20.36 -5.22 -4.19
C ALA A 104 20.97 -4.93 -2.82
N ALA A 105 22.20 -4.43 -2.81
CA ALA A 105 22.88 -4.04 -1.59
C ALA A 105 22.85 -2.53 -1.41
N ILE A 106 22.49 -2.08 -0.20
CA ILE A 106 22.54 -0.66 0.17
C ILE A 106 23.45 -0.52 1.39
N GLN A 107 24.44 0.35 1.27
CA GLN A 107 25.26 0.75 2.41
C GLN A 107 24.61 1.96 3.09
N PHE A 108 24.12 1.77 4.32
CA PHE A 108 23.59 2.87 5.12
C PHE A 108 24.75 3.66 5.75
N LYS A 109 24.88 4.95 5.41
CA LYS A 109 25.93 5.83 5.95
C LYS A 109 25.39 6.89 6.89
N TYR A 110 26.01 6.98 8.06
CA TYR A 110 25.76 8.00 9.09
C TYR A 110 26.69 9.20 8.92
N SER A 111 26.68 9.85 7.76
CA SER A 111 27.53 11.03 7.49
C SER A 111 26.72 12.21 6.96
N LYS A 112 27.10 13.43 7.40
CA LYS A 112 26.59 14.71 6.88
C LYS A 112 26.98 14.93 5.41
N ASN A 113 28.09 14.33 4.98
CA ASN A 113 28.66 14.62 3.68
C ASN A 113 27.93 13.85 2.58
N LYS A 114 27.49 14.57 1.55
CA LYS A 114 26.95 13.95 0.33
C LYS A 114 28.05 13.18 -0.38
N SER A 115 28.20 11.90 -0.07
CA SER A 115 29.09 11.03 -0.84
C SER A 115 28.53 10.87 -2.26
N LYS A 116 29.36 11.22 -3.26
CA LYS A 116 29.13 10.96 -4.68
C LYS A 116 29.38 9.51 -5.08
N LEU A 117 29.88 8.66 -4.17
CA LEU A 117 30.04 7.24 -4.41
C LEU A 117 28.76 6.49 -4.03
N VAL A 118 28.55 5.31 -4.61
CA VAL A 118 27.44 4.41 -4.22
C VAL A 118 27.80 3.66 -2.94
N VAL A 119 29.07 3.25 -2.83
CA VAL A 119 29.65 2.50 -1.72
C VAL A 119 31.04 3.06 -1.40
N ASP A 120 31.60 2.83 -0.21
CA ASP A 120 32.98 3.25 0.13
C ASP A 120 34.03 2.60 -0.76
N TRP A 121 35.14 3.32 -0.96
CA TRP A 121 36.33 2.77 -1.61
C TRP A 121 36.82 1.54 -0.83
N ASN A 122 37.19 0.47 -1.52
CA ASN A 122 37.55 -0.85 -0.97
C ASN A 122 36.41 -1.71 -0.40
N THR A 123 35.14 -1.38 -0.65
CA THR A 123 34.05 -2.27 -0.22
C THR A 123 34.02 -3.54 -1.08
N PRO A 124 34.00 -4.75 -0.47
CA PRO A 124 34.02 -5.99 -1.24
C PRO A 124 32.76 -6.15 -2.11
N ASN A 125 32.92 -6.87 -3.22
CA ASN A 125 31.78 -7.28 -4.03
C ASN A 125 30.96 -8.31 -3.26
N LEU A 126 29.68 -8.02 -3.05
CA LEU A 126 28.75 -8.97 -2.46
C LEU A 126 28.36 -10.01 -3.51
N LYS A 127 28.47 -11.27 -3.13
CA LYS A 127 28.01 -12.41 -3.94
C LYS A 127 26.97 -13.18 -3.15
N MET A 128 25.94 -13.65 -3.85
CA MET A 128 24.94 -14.56 -3.30
C MET A 128 24.66 -15.60 -4.38
N LEU A 129 24.75 -16.88 -4.02
CA LEU A 129 24.68 -17.99 -4.98
C LEU A 129 25.67 -17.80 -6.15
N ASN A 130 26.91 -17.35 -5.85
CA ASN A 130 27.94 -16.96 -6.82
C ASN A 130 27.60 -15.80 -7.79
N ALA A 131 26.37 -15.28 -7.78
CA ALA A 131 25.97 -14.10 -8.55
C ALA A 131 26.34 -12.82 -7.81
N ARG A 132 26.81 -11.80 -8.55
CA ARG A 132 27.20 -10.49 -8.00
C ARG A 132 25.96 -9.66 -7.69
N ILE A 133 25.83 -9.20 -6.44
CA ILE A 133 24.78 -8.28 -6.05
C ILE A 133 25.21 -6.83 -6.37
N PRO A 134 24.41 -6.06 -7.12
CA PRO A 134 24.73 -4.66 -7.40
C PRO A 134 24.54 -3.80 -6.15
N TRP A 135 25.51 -2.92 -5.91
CA TRP A 135 25.38 -1.83 -4.95
C TRP A 135 24.47 -0.74 -5.52
N GLN A 136 23.46 -0.31 -4.74
CA GLN A 136 22.50 0.72 -5.14
C GLN A 136 22.34 1.80 -4.06
N ARG A 137 21.90 2.99 -4.47
CA ARG A 137 21.62 4.11 -3.55
C ARG A 137 20.22 4.10 -2.98
N SER A 138 19.28 3.56 -3.75
CA SER A 138 17.92 3.38 -3.32
C SER A 138 17.39 2.07 -3.89
N TYR A 139 16.52 1.41 -3.15
CA TYR A 139 15.91 0.15 -3.55
C TYR A 139 14.48 0.06 -3.06
N LYS A 140 13.60 -0.56 -3.85
CA LYS A 140 12.19 -0.74 -3.49
C LYS A 140 11.99 -2.13 -2.88
N TYR A 141 11.56 -2.16 -1.63
CA TYR A 141 11.23 -3.39 -0.91
C TYR A 141 9.82 -3.30 -0.32
N LEU A 142 8.97 -4.30 -0.60
CA LEU A 142 7.57 -4.36 -0.16
C LEU A 142 6.80 -3.03 -0.35
N GLY A 143 7.00 -2.38 -1.49
CA GLY A 143 6.33 -1.11 -1.79
C GLY A 143 6.92 0.14 -1.12
N VAL A 144 7.92 0.01 -0.25
CA VAL A 144 8.68 1.12 0.35
C VAL A 144 9.97 1.33 -0.41
N THR A 145 10.36 2.58 -0.67
CA THR A 145 11.65 2.88 -1.30
C THR A 145 12.61 3.36 -0.22
N LEU A 146 13.63 2.56 0.07
CA LEU A 146 14.67 2.86 1.04
C LEU A 146 15.82 3.55 0.32
N ASP A 147 16.22 4.72 0.79
CA ASP A 147 17.43 5.42 0.33
C ASP A 147 18.58 5.23 1.34
N LYS A 148 19.82 5.34 0.88
CA LYS A 148 21.05 5.12 1.68
C LYS A 148 21.11 5.89 3.01
N ASN A 149 20.36 7.00 3.12
CA ASN A 149 20.33 7.86 4.30
C ASN A 149 18.98 7.82 5.03
N LEU A 150 18.01 7.00 4.59
CA LEU A 150 16.67 6.89 5.16
C LEU A 150 15.93 8.23 5.25
N HIS A 151 16.09 9.13 4.26
CA HIS A 151 15.29 10.35 4.18
C HIS A 151 13.92 10.13 3.54
N PHE A 152 13.71 9.00 2.86
CA PHE A 152 12.47 8.62 2.17
C PHE A 152 11.96 9.64 1.14
N ARG A 153 12.84 10.49 0.58
CA ARG A 153 12.43 11.56 -0.35
C ARG A 153 11.79 11.00 -1.63
N GLU A 154 12.41 9.98 -2.22
CA GLU A 154 11.90 9.29 -3.40
C GLU A 154 10.60 8.55 -3.09
N HIS A 155 10.54 7.89 -1.93
CA HIS A 155 9.33 7.21 -1.47
C HIS A 155 8.15 8.18 -1.33
N ILE A 156 8.32 9.28 -0.59
CA ILE A 156 7.28 10.28 -0.36
C ILE A 156 6.86 10.94 -1.68
N ALA A 157 7.80 11.19 -2.61
CA ALA A 157 7.47 11.74 -3.93
C ALA A 157 6.58 10.78 -4.73
N ARG A 158 6.90 9.48 -4.75
CA ARG A 158 6.08 8.44 -5.39
C ARG A 158 4.71 8.31 -4.73
N VAL A 159 4.66 8.22 -3.40
CA VAL A 159 3.42 8.16 -2.62
C VAL A 159 2.52 9.37 -2.92
N ARG A 160 3.11 10.58 -2.95
CA ARG A 160 2.39 11.82 -3.32
C ARG A 160 1.83 11.74 -4.74
N LYS A 161 2.61 11.28 -5.72
CA LYS A 161 2.16 11.15 -7.11
C LYS A 161 0.96 10.21 -7.20
N ASN A 162 1.03 9.04 -6.55
CA ASN A 162 -0.05 8.07 -6.52
C ASN A 162 -1.30 8.62 -5.81
N ALA A 163 -1.12 9.31 -4.67
CA ALA A 163 -2.24 9.92 -3.95
C ALA A 163 -2.94 11.02 -4.76
N LEU A 164 -2.18 11.84 -5.50
CA LEU A 164 -2.74 12.85 -6.41
C LEU A 164 -3.52 12.22 -7.55
N PHE A 165 -3.02 11.12 -8.12
CA PHE A 165 -3.73 10.35 -9.14
C PHE A 165 -5.09 9.87 -8.65
N TYR A 166 -5.15 9.24 -7.47
CA TYR A 166 -6.43 8.82 -6.88
C TYR A 166 -7.34 9.99 -6.52
N THR A 167 -6.76 11.11 -6.06
CA THR A 167 -7.52 12.33 -5.76
C THR A 167 -8.16 12.90 -7.02
N ALA A 168 -7.44 12.92 -8.14
CA ALA A 168 -7.95 13.37 -9.43
C ALA A 168 -9.07 12.45 -9.94
N ARG A 169 -8.86 11.13 -9.90
CA ARG A 169 -9.84 10.13 -10.34
C ARG A 169 -11.14 10.19 -9.53
N LEU A 170 -11.04 10.41 -8.22
CA LEU A 170 -12.19 10.56 -7.33
C LEU A 170 -12.71 11.99 -7.26
N GLY A 171 -12.16 12.93 -8.03
CA GLY A 171 -12.44 14.36 -7.92
C GLY A 171 -13.92 14.71 -8.15
N ALA A 172 -14.59 14.03 -9.08
CA ALA A 172 -16.02 14.23 -9.32
C ALA A 172 -16.89 13.80 -8.12
N ILE A 173 -16.45 12.79 -7.36
CA ILE A 173 -17.19 12.19 -6.24
C ILE A 173 -16.86 12.90 -4.92
N LEU A 174 -15.59 13.29 -4.73
CA LEU A 174 -15.10 13.93 -3.51
C LEU A 174 -15.16 15.46 -3.57
N GLY A 175 -15.41 16.03 -4.75
CA GLY A 175 -15.40 17.47 -4.99
C GLY A 175 -16.60 18.21 -4.41
N ARG A 176 -16.55 19.53 -4.55
CA ARG A 176 -17.55 20.49 -4.04
C ARG A 176 -18.94 20.28 -4.65
N LYS A 177 -18.96 20.00 -5.96
CA LYS A 177 -20.20 19.77 -6.74
C LYS A 177 -20.86 18.41 -6.45
N SER A 178 -20.22 17.53 -5.69
CA SER A 178 -20.77 16.23 -5.34
C SER A 178 -21.79 16.34 -4.22
N LYS A 179 -22.97 15.77 -4.44
CA LYS A 179 -24.07 15.66 -3.45
C LYS A 179 -23.81 14.62 -2.35
N LEU A 180 -22.71 13.88 -2.44
CA LEU A 180 -22.36 12.83 -1.48
C LEU A 180 -22.16 13.40 -0.07
N SER A 181 -22.65 12.70 0.96
CA SER A 181 -22.55 13.18 2.35
C SER A 181 -21.09 13.35 2.79
N ARG A 182 -20.84 14.28 3.73
CA ARG A 182 -19.50 14.51 4.30
C ARG A 182 -18.93 13.22 4.91
N ARG A 183 -19.78 12.40 5.53
CA ARG A 183 -19.43 11.08 6.09
C ARG A 183 -18.91 10.14 5.01
N ASN A 184 -19.60 10.05 3.87
CA ASN A 184 -19.23 9.13 2.79
C ASN A 184 -17.97 9.62 2.05
N LYS A 185 -17.82 10.95 1.86
CA LYS A 185 -16.59 11.54 1.29
C LYS A 185 -15.38 11.22 2.16
N ARG A 186 -15.54 11.34 3.48
CA ARG A 186 -14.51 10.96 4.46
C ARG A 186 -14.17 9.49 4.39
N THR A 187 -15.15 8.60 4.32
CA THR A 187 -14.94 7.15 4.20
C THR A 187 -14.12 6.83 2.94
N LEU A 188 -14.51 7.38 1.79
CA LEU A 188 -13.79 7.21 0.53
C LEU A 188 -12.33 7.72 0.60
N TYR A 189 -12.11 8.90 1.18
CA TYR A 189 -10.75 9.40 1.43
C TYR A 189 -9.95 8.44 2.31
N LYS A 190 -10.53 7.99 3.42
CA LYS A 190 -9.92 7.08 4.38
C LYS A 190 -9.48 5.76 3.75
N MET A 191 -10.21 5.27 2.74
CA MET A 191 -10.00 3.98 2.07
C MET A 191 -9.10 4.05 0.84
N CYS A 192 -9.27 5.06 -0.01
CA CYS A 192 -8.60 5.11 -1.32
C CYS A 192 -7.33 5.95 -1.28
N ILE A 193 -7.39 7.13 -0.64
CA ILE A 193 -6.30 8.11 -0.69
C ILE A 193 -5.40 7.96 0.53
N ARG A 194 -5.97 7.91 1.75
CA ARG A 194 -5.20 7.80 2.99
C ARG A 194 -4.45 6.48 3.08
N THR A 195 -5.03 5.36 2.64
CA THR A 195 -4.33 4.06 2.64
C THR A 195 -3.07 4.10 1.75
N VAL A 196 -3.14 4.76 0.59
CA VAL A 196 -1.99 4.93 -0.31
C VAL A 196 -0.93 5.83 0.35
N MET A 197 -1.36 6.90 1.02
CA MET A 197 -0.45 7.79 1.74
C MET A 197 0.18 7.18 2.99
N MET A 198 -0.49 6.20 3.62
CA MET A 198 -0.14 5.72 4.96
C MET A 198 0.22 4.24 5.06
N TYR A 199 0.28 3.53 3.93
CA TYR A 199 0.51 2.08 3.86
C TYR A 199 1.65 1.57 4.73
N ALA A 200 2.78 2.29 4.76
CA ALA A 200 3.97 1.93 5.54
C ALA A 200 4.40 3.05 6.48
N CYS A 201 3.46 3.85 7.00
CA CYS A 201 3.80 5.05 7.77
C CYS A 201 4.72 4.80 8.98
N PRO A 202 4.67 3.68 9.73
CA PRO A 202 5.64 3.45 10.81
C PRO A 202 7.10 3.43 10.34
N VAL A 203 7.33 3.05 9.09
CA VAL A 203 8.67 2.99 8.50
C VAL A 203 9.21 4.38 8.16
N PHE A 204 8.38 5.30 7.64
CA PHE A 204 8.85 6.60 7.13
C PHE A 204 8.34 7.82 7.91
N ALA A 205 7.58 7.63 9.01
CA ALA A 205 7.03 8.73 9.80
C ALA A 205 8.10 9.60 10.48
N HIS A 206 9.33 9.11 10.62
CA HIS A 206 10.48 9.88 11.11
C HIS A 206 11.21 10.69 10.02
N ALA A 207 10.70 10.67 8.77
CA ALA A 207 11.25 11.48 7.69
C ALA A 207 11.11 12.99 7.97
N ALA A 208 11.84 13.81 7.20
CA ALA A 208 11.88 15.25 7.40
C ALA A 208 10.46 15.88 7.40
N PRO A 209 10.10 16.75 8.36
CA PRO A 209 8.78 17.36 8.45
C PRO A 209 8.33 18.05 7.16
N LYS A 210 9.25 18.73 6.47
CA LYS A 210 9.01 19.36 5.16
C LYS A 210 8.54 18.36 4.10
N ALA A 211 9.06 17.13 4.12
CA ALA A 211 8.65 16.07 3.20
C ALA A 211 7.25 15.53 3.55
N LEU A 212 6.97 15.29 4.84
CA LEU A 212 5.66 14.84 5.31
C LEU A 212 4.56 15.88 5.09
N TYR A 213 4.87 17.17 5.25
CA TYR A 213 3.93 18.26 4.98
C TYR A 213 3.40 18.23 3.53
N ARG A 214 4.19 17.72 2.57
CA ARG A 214 3.74 17.55 1.19
C ARG A 214 2.56 16.59 1.06
N LEU A 215 2.41 15.63 1.98
CA LEU A 215 1.25 14.74 2.07
C LEU A 215 0.10 15.43 2.82
N GLN A 216 0.39 16.21 3.86
CA GLN A 216 -0.62 17.00 4.60
C GLN A 216 -1.37 17.96 3.66
N VAL A 217 -0.66 18.56 2.70
CA VAL A 217 -1.29 19.41 1.67
C VAL A 217 -2.38 18.68 0.88
N ILE A 218 -2.21 17.38 0.58
CA ILE A 218 -3.24 16.59 -0.10
C ILE A 218 -4.47 16.42 0.80
N GLN A 219 -4.26 16.10 2.08
CA GLN A 219 -5.36 16.01 3.05
C GLN A 219 -6.09 17.35 3.21
N ASN A 220 -5.37 18.46 3.34
CA ASN A 220 -5.95 19.81 3.47
C ASN A 220 -6.79 20.18 2.25
N LYS A 221 -6.33 19.82 1.04
CA LYS A 221 -7.09 20.01 -0.20
C LYS A 221 -8.36 19.18 -0.21
N PHE A 222 -8.27 17.91 0.19
CA PHE A 222 -9.44 17.04 0.34
C PHE A 222 -10.45 17.63 1.34
N CYS A 223 -10.02 18.01 2.54
CA CYS A 223 -10.90 18.52 3.58
C CYS A 223 -11.70 19.74 3.10
N ARG A 224 -11.04 20.67 2.41
CA ARG A 224 -11.67 21.86 1.85
C ARG A 224 -12.62 21.54 0.69
N ALA A 225 -12.26 20.61 -0.18
CA ALA A 225 -13.13 20.19 -1.28
C ALA A 225 -14.38 19.44 -0.78
N ALA A 226 -14.24 18.61 0.25
CA ALA A 226 -15.32 17.80 0.79
C ALA A 226 -16.37 18.62 1.57
N THR A 227 -15.94 19.72 2.20
CA THR A 227 -16.79 20.63 2.99
C THR A 227 -17.35 21.81 2.18
N ASP A 228 -16.86 22.01 0.95
CA ASP A 228 -17.08 23.21 0.15
C ASP A 228 -16.77 24.52 0.90
N ALA A 229 -15.73 24.47 1.73
CA ALA A 229 -15.36 25.61 2.56
C ALA A 229 -14.65 26.72 1.76
N HIS A 230 -14.97 27.97 2.11
CA HIS A 230 -14.27 29.14 1.61
C HIS A 230 -12.77 29.11 1.98
N TRP A 231 -11.92 29.78 1.19
CA TRP A 231 -10.46 29.72 1.36
C TRP A 231 -9.98 30.22 2.73
N CYS A 232 -10.71 31.18 3.33
CA CYS A 232 -10.38 31.76 4.63
C CYS A 232 -10.66 30.82 5.82
N VAL A 233 -11.40 29.73 5.62
CA VAL A 233 -11.70 28.78 6.70
C VAL A 233 -10.42 28.05 7.09
N ARG A 234 -10.09 28.11 8.40
CA ARG A 234 -8.90 27.49 8.98
C ARG A 234 -8.92 25.98 8.79
N ASN A 235 -7.77 25.39 8.44
CA ASN A 235 -7.67 23.93 8.25
C ASN A 235 -8.06 23.17 9.53
N SER A 236 -7.72 23.66 10.72
CA SER A 236 -8.06 23.04 12.00
C SER A 236 -9.58 22.81 12.16
N ILE A 237 -10.40 23.76 11.72
CA ILE A 237 -11.87 23.65 11.72
C ILE A 237 -12.30 22.54 10.76
N LEU A 238 -11.77 22.52 9.54
CA LEU A 238 -12.09 21.50 8.54
C LEU A 238 -11.74 20.08 9.00
N HIS A 239 -10.61 19.94 9.70
CA HIS A 239 -10.18 18.68 10.28
C HIS A 239 -11.11 18.21 11.40
N ARG A 240 -11.56 19.12 12.26
CA ARG A 240 -12.54 18.84 13.32
C ARG A 240 -13.89 18.42 12.74
N ASP A 241 -14.42 19.18 11.79
CA ASP A 241 -15.75 18.93 11.19
C ASP A 241 -15.80 17.61 10.41
N LEU A 242 -14.67 17.19 9.82
CA LEU A 242 -14.54 15.89 9.17
C LEU A 242 -14.06 14.79 10.10
N GLU A 243 -13.77 15.05 11.38
CA GLU A 243 -13.16 14.11 12.32
C GLU A 243 -11.95 13.38 11.70
N LEU A 244 -11.08 14.16 11.05
CA LEU A 244 -9.86 13.68 10.43
C LEU A 244 -8.66 14.22 11.19
N PRO A 245 -7.87 13.38 11.89
CA PRO A 245 -6.62 13.84 12.46
C PRO A 245 -5.68 14.32 11.35
N ILE A 246 -4.85 15.29 11.68
CA ILE A 246 -3.70 15.66 10.84
C ILE A 246 -2.77 14.45 10.68
N LEU A 247 -2.08 14.37 9.55
CA LEU A 247 -1.24 13.23 9.21
C LEU A 247 -0.13 12.97 10.25
N PRO A 248 0.60 13.98 10.78
CA PRO A 248 1.63 13.71 11.80
C PRO A 248 1.07 13.01 13.03
N LYS A 249 -0.06 13.48 13.58
CA LYS A 249 -0.76 12.84 14.70
C LYS A 249 -1.16 11.40 14.36
N TYR A 250 -1.79 11.19 13.20
CA TYR A 250 -2.17 9.85 12.75
C TYR A 250 -0.96 8.91 12.61
N MET A 251 0.15 9.40 12.08
CA MET A 251 1.39 8.63 11.91
C MET A 251 2.02 8.29 13.25
N LYS A 252 2.02 9.21 14.22
CA LYS A 252 2.47 8.96 15.60
C LYS A 252 1.63 7.89 16.27
N ASP A 253 0.30 8.00 16.20
CA ASP A 253 -0.63 7.03 16.77
C ASP A 253 -0.48 5.63 16.12
N ALA A 254 -0.37 5.59 14.78
CA ALA A 254 -0.18 4.35 14.04
C ALA A 254 1.17 3.69 14.36
N SER A 255 2.23 4.48 14.49
CA SER A 255 3.56 3.99 14.85
C SER A 255 3.59 3.46 16.27
N LYS A 256 2.97 4.17 17.23
CA LYS A 256 2.84 3.70 18.62
C LYS A 256 2.15 2.34 18.67
N ARG A 257 0.99 2.20 18.04
CA ARG A 257 0.26 0.92 17.97
C ARG A 257 1.11 -0.19 17.33
N PHE A 258 1.85 0.12 16.28
CA PHE A 258 2.73 -0.84 15.62
C PHE A 258 3.82 -1.35 16.58
N PHE A 259 4.48 -0.45 17.30
CA PHE A 259 5.51 -0.83 18.28
C PHE A 259 4.93 -1.57 19.49
N ASP A 260 3.76 -1.18 19.99
CA ASP A 260 3.09 -1.85 21.11
C ASP A 260 2.70 -3.31 20.74
N ILE A 261 2.19 -3.52 19.52
CA ILE A 261 1.88 -4.87 19.00
C ILE A 261 3.16 -5.69 18.85
N ALA A 262 4.21 -5.12 18.27
CA ALA A 262 5.47 -5.82 18.07
C ALA A 262 6.17 -6.16 19.40
N GLY A 263 6.08 -5.28 20.40
CA GLY A 263 6.66 -5.48 21.74
C GLY A 263 5.91 -6.53 22.57
N SER A 264 4.61 -6.70 22.35
CA SER A 264 3.79 -7.75 23.00
C SER A 264 3.69 -9.04 22.17
N HIS A 265 4.38 -9.13 21.03
CA HIS A 265 4.28 -10.27 20.13
C HIS A 265 4.89 -11.54 20.77
N PRO A 266 4.29 -12.74 20.57
CA PRO A 266 4.82 -13.99 21.13
C PRO A 266 6.23 -14.34 20.63
N ASN A 267 6.53 -14.04 19.36
CA ASN A 267 7.86 -14.22 18.76
C ASN A 267 8.91 -13.27 19.37
N ALA A 268 9.93 -13.84 20.02
CA ALA A 268 11.02 -13.12 20.65
C ALA A 268 11.86 -12.26 19.67
N LEU A 269 12.03 -12.70 18.41
CA LEU A 269 12.78 -11.95 17.41
C LEU A 269 12.09 -10.63 17.05
N LEU A 270 10.75 -10.62 17.02
CA LEU A 270 9.98 -9.40 16.75
C LEU A 270 10.05 -8.43 17.93
N ARG A 271 9.99 -8.94 19.17
CA ARG A 271 10.19 -8.12 20.37
C ARG A 271 11.58 -7.49 20.37
N ALA A 272 12.62 -8.29 20.13
CA ALA A 272 14.00 -7.81 20.07
C ALA A 272 14.22 -6.79 18.94
N ALA A 273 13.58 -6.97 17.78
CA ALA A 273 13.70 -6.04 16.65
C ALA A 273 13.12 -4.65 16.95
N VAL A 274 12.14 -4.56 17.84
CA VAL A 274 11.60 -3.27 18.28
C VAL A 274 12.24 -2.75 19.54
N ASP A 275 12.85 -3.60 20.38
CA ASP A 275 13.48 -3.22 21.63
C ASP A 275 14.89 -2.61 21.45
N TYR A 276 14.92 -1.35 21.02
CA TYR A 276 16.14 -0.57 20.93
C TYR A 276 15.91 0.86 21.42
N GLN A 277 16.95 1.47 21.97
CA GLN A 277 16.96 2.90 22.24
C GLN A 277 17.22 3.68 20.94
N PRO A 278 16.30 4.55 20.50
CA PRO A 278 16.55 5.38 19.34
C PRO A 278 17.68 6.38 19.61
N PRO A 279 18.44 6.78 18.58
CA PRO A 279 19.49 7.78 18.72
C PRO A 279 18.89 9.13 19.18
N PRO A 280 19.68 9.98 19.87
CA PRO A 280 19.19 11.26 20.37
C PRO A 280 18.69 12.16 19.24
N PRO A 281 17.77 13.12 19.50
CA PRO A 281 17.19 13.98 18.48
C PRO A 281 18.21 14.80 17.67
N THR A 282 19.39 15.06 18.25
CA THR A 282 20.52 15.75 17.63
C THR A 282 21.28 14.89 16.60
N HIS A 283 20.99 13.59 16.54
CA HIS A 283 21.62 12.65 15.64
C HIS A 283 21.09 12.79 14.20
N PHE A 284 21.98 12.73 13.21
CA PHE A 284 21.64 13.02 11.80
C PHE A 284 20.70 12.00 11.17
N ILE A 285 20.75 10.75 11.64
CA ILE A 285 19.83 9.70 11.21
C ILE A 285 18.85 9.44 12.33
N ARG A 286 17.58 9.69 12.01
CA ARG A 286 16.45 9.33 12.85
C ARG A 286 16.06 7.89 12.55
N ARG A 287 15.58 7.18 13.57
CA ARG A 287 14.98 5.85 13.45
C ARG A 287 13.48 5.95 13.66
N PRO A 288 12.71 4.93 13.24
CA PRO A 288 11.27 4.87 13.48
C PRO A 288 10.84 5.16 14.93
N ARG A 289 11.56 4.66 15.95
CA ARG A 289 11.24 4.91 17.36
C ARG A 289 11.48 6.35 17.82
N ASN A 290 12.26 7.17 17.10
CA ASN A 290 12.46 8.58 17.46
C ASN A 290 11.15 9.37 17.50
N LEU A 291 10.16 8.98 16.68
CA LEU A 291 8.85 9.62 16.64
C LEU A 291 8.09 9.52 17.99
N LEU A 292 8.37 8.49 18.79
CA LEU A 292 7.71 8.28 20.08
C LEU A 292 8.26 9.21 21.17
N ILE A 293 9.48 9.71 20.98
CA ILE A 293 10.18 10.59 21.94
C ILE A 293 10.00 12.07 21.57
N ASP A 294 9.67 12.37 20.31
CA ASP A 294 9.41 13.73 19.88
C ASP A 294 8.30 14.36 20.75
N PRO A 295 8.46 15.65 21.12
CA PRO A 295 7.39 16.39 21.78
C PRO A 295 6.12 16.34 20.91
N PRO A 296 4.92 16.44 21.52
CA PRO A 296 3.70 16.57 20.74
C PRO A 296 3.82 17.77 19.79
N ASP A 297 3.46 17.57 18.52
CA ASP A 297 3.27 18.68 17.59
C ASP A 297 2.07 19.48 18.10
N ASP A 298 2.31 20.61 18.77
CA ASP A 298 1.25 21.54 19.15
C ASP A 298 0.53 22.05 17.89
N ALA A 299 -0.80 21.98 17.93
CA ALA A 299 -1.71 22.09 16.78
C ALA A 299 -1.98 23.51 16.30
#